data_AF-L5NC65-F1
#
_entry.id   AF-L5NC65-F1
#
_cell.length_a   1.000
_cell.length_b   1.000
_cell.length_c   1.000
_cell.angle_alpha   90.00
_cell.angle_beta   90.00
_cell.angle_gamma   90.00
#
_symmetry.space_group_name_H-M   'P 1'
#
loop_
_entity.id
_entity.type
_entity.pdbx_description
1 polymer ?
#
loop_
_entity_poly.entity_id
_entity_poly.type
_entity_poly.pdbx_seq_one_letter_code
_entity_poly.pdbx_strand_id
1 'polypeptide(L)'
;MAIFFGTIIDAIPESVIIGVSLLEGGGVSWLLVIAIFISNFPEGLSSSVGLKKDGYSNRKILFLWGVVLVLSALSSLTGYVFLEGASDGLIAFIGAFAAGGVIAMVTAAMMPEAYEEGGAAVGFIASVGLLCSLILTHFQ
;
A
#
# COMPACT_ATOMS: atom_id res chain seq x y z
N MET A 1 4.40 1.36 15.76
CA MET A 1 5.14 2.24 14.80
C MET A 1 5.65 1.56 13.52
N ALA A 2 6.05 0.28 13.55
CA ALA A 2 6.65 -0.40 12.38
C ALA A 2 5.72 -0.43 11.14
N ILE A 3 4.43 -0.78 11.33
CA ILE A 3 3.43 -0.81 10.25
C ILE A 3 3.32 0.57 9.59
N PHE A 4 3.20 1.64 10.38
CA PHE A 4 3.11 3.02 9.85
C PHE A 4 4.29 3.41 8.96
N PHE A 5 5.53 3.07 9.34
CA PHE A 5 6.68 3.34 8.47
C PHE A 5 6.68 2.48 7.22
N GLY A 6 6.24 1.22 7.32
CA GLY A 6 6.02 0.37 6.16
C GLY A 6 5.05 1.00 5.17
N THR A 7 3.90 1.50 5.66
CA THR A 7 2.88 2.20 4.86
C THR A 7 3.40 3.48 4.18
N ILE A 8 4.49 4.09 4.67
CA ILE A 8 5.11 5.22 3.95
C ILE A 8 5.97 4.71 2.79
N ILE A 9 6.65 3.58 3.00
CA ILE A 9 7.62 3.02 2.06
C ILE A 9 6.93 2.47 0.80
N ASP A 10 5.73 1.91 0.92
CA ASP A 10 4.92 1.44 -0.22
C ASP A 10 4.02 2.54 -0.82
N ALA A 11 3.41 3.40 -0.01
CA ALA A 11 2.49 4.43 -0.49
C ALA A 11 3.18 5.45 -1.40
N ILE A 12 4.48 5.72 -1.22
CA ILE A 12 5.24 6.61 -2.11
C ILE A 12 5.32 6.01 -3.52
N PRO A 13 5.93 4.82 -3.73
CA PRO A 13 5.93 4.14 -5.02
C PRO A 13 4.53 3.95 -5.64
N GLU A 14 3.53 3.54 -4.87
CA GLU A 14 2.16 3.35 -5.37
C GLU A 14 1.57 4.67 -5.88
N SER A 15 1.78 5.76 -5.14
CA SER A 15 1.31 7.08 -5.54
C SER A 15 2.00 7.57 -6.80
N VAL A 16 3.30 7.31 -6.97
CA VAL A 16 4.04 7.61 -8.20
C VAL A 16 3.39 6.89 -9.39
N ILE A 17 3.06 5.60 -9.25
CA ILE A 17 2.43 4.80 -10.31
C ILE A 17 1.04 5.34 -10.67
N ILE A 18 0.24 5.78 -9.69
CA ILE A 18 -1.03 6.48 -9.94
C ILE A 18 -0.78 7.73 -10.82
N GLY A 19 0.25 8.51 -10.49
CA GLY A 19 0.65 9.70 -11.26
C GLY A 19 1.05 9.38 -12.70
N VAL A 20 1.79 8.29 -12.90
CA VAL A 20 2.19 7.82 -14.24
C VAL A 20 0.98 7.36 -15.04
N SER A 21 0.02 6.66 -14.42
CA SER A 21 -1.18 6.15 -15.13
C SER A 21 -2.03 7.24 -15.79
N LEU A 22 -1.93 8.48 -15.31
CA LEU A 22 -2.61 9.65 -15.90
C LEU A 22 -2.03 10.05 -17.28
N LEU A 23 -0.80 9.66 -17.59
CA LEU A 23 -0.09 10.03 -18.81
C LEU A 23 -0.49 9.19 -20.02
N GLU A 24 -1.10 8.02 -19.82
CA GLU A 24 -1.51 7.10 -20.88
C GLU A 24 -2.76 7.59 -21.66
N GLY A 25 -3.21 8.83 -21.46
CA GLY A 25 -4.21 9.52 -22.28
C GLY A 25 -5.67 9.11 -22.04
N GLY A 26 -5.95 8.10 -21.22
CA GLY A 26 -7.29 7.60 -20.91
C GLY A 26 -7.94 8.13 -19.62
N GLY A 27 -7.23 8.96 -18.85
CA GLY A 27 -7.62 9.34 -17.49
C GLY A 27 -7.04 8.40 -16.43
N VAL A 28 -7.46 8.56 -15.17
CA VAL A 28 -6.98 7.73 -14.06
C VAL A 28 -7.40 6.27 -14.28
N SER A 29 -6.47 5.31 -14.15
CA SER A 29 -6.81 3.90 -14.09
C SER A 29 -7.62 3.60 -12.82
N TRP A 30 -8.94 3.62 -12.95
CA TRP A 30 -9.86 3.34 -11.83
C TRP A 30 -9.62 1.96 -11.22
N LEU A 31 -9.21 0.98 -12.04
CA LEU A 31 -8.83 -0.34 -11.57
C LEU A 31 -7.65 -0.26 -10.59
N LEU A 32 -6.60 0.47 -10.98
CA LEU A 32 -5.39 0.64 -10.16
C LEU A 32 -5.70 1.40 -8.87
N VAL A 33 -6.46 2.49 -8.95
CA VAL A 33 -6.86 3.27 -7.76
C VAL A 33 -7.71 2.46 -6.80
N ILE A 34 -8.69 1.69 -7.31
CA ILE A 34 -9.53 0.83 -6.47
C ILE A 34 -8.70 -0.28 -5.83
N ALA A 35 -7.78 -0.91 -6.57
CA ALA A 35 -6.91 -1.96 -6.04
C ALA A 35 -6.02 -1.43 -4.90
N ILE A 36 -5.36 -0.28 -5.12
CA ILE A 36 -4.53 0.39 -4.12
C ILE A 36 -5.36 0.79 -2.89
N PHE A 37 -6.57 1.33 -3.09
CA PHE A 37 -7.47 1.68 -2.00
C PHE A 37 -7.88 0.47 -1.16
N ILE A 38 -8.23 -0.65 -1.81
CA ILE A 38 -8.60 -1.89 -1.12
C ILE A 38 -7.43 -2.45 -0.31
N SER A 39 -6.18 -2.33 -0.79
CA SER A 39 -4.98 -2.77 -0.03
C SER A 39 -4.67 -1.84 1.15
N ASN A 40 -4.67 -0.53 0.92
CA ASN A 40 -4.31 0.46 1.92
C ASN A 40 -5.35 0.60 3.03
N PHE A 41 -6.63 0.25 2.79
CA PHE A 41 -7.68 0.39 3.79
C PHE A 41 -7.46 -0.51 5.03
N PRO A 42 -7.26 -1.84 4.90
CA PRO A 42 -6.86 -2.70 6.01
C PRO A 42 -5.57 -2.27 6.70
N GLU A 43 -4.56 -1.84 5.95
CA GLU A 43 -3.28 -1.38 6.50
C GLU A 43 -3.44 -0.11 7.33
N GLY A 44 -4.21 0.85 6.83
CA GLY A 44 -4.52 2.08 7.53
C GLY A 44 -5.28 1.86 8.82
N LEU A 45 -6.22 0.92 8.83
CA LEU A 45 -6.92 0.48 10.04
C LEU A 45 -5.96 -0.20 11.02
N SER A 46 -5.21 -1.20 10.57
CA SER A 46 -4.27 -1.96 11.40
C SER A 46 -3.22 -1.04 12.04
N SER A 47 -2.58 -0.19 11.25
CA SER A 47 -1.62 0.80 11.70
C SER A 47 -2.22 1.80 12.69
N SER A 48 -3.44 2.29 12.45
CA SER A 48 -4.12 3.20 13.38
C SER A 48 -4.47 2.54 14.70
N VAL A 49 -4.92 1.28 14.67
CA VAL A 49 -5.20 0.48 15.88
C VAL A 49 -3.92 0.22 16.65
N GLY A 50 -2.84 -0.18 15.98
CA GLY A 50 -1.53 -0.39 16.57
C GLY A 50 -0.98 0.88 17.22
N LEU A 51 -1.04 2.03 16.53
CA LEU A 51 -0.64 3.33 17.10
C LEU A 51 -1.46 3.71 18.34
N LYS A 52 -2.76 3.39 18.34
CA LYS A 52 -3.62 3.66 19.50
C LYS A 52 -3.27 2.74 20.68
N LYS A 53 -2.95 1.47 20.43
CA LYS A 53 -2.45 0.52 21.44
C LYS A 53 -1.09 0.96 22.00
N ASP A 54 -0.22 1.52 21.16
CA ASP A 54 1.06 2.15 21.54
C ASP A 54 0.88 3.45 22.36
N GLY A 55 -0.35 3.87 22.67
CA GLY A 55 -0.65 5.04 23.51
C GLY A 55 -0.69 6.38 22.78
N TYR A 56 -0.71 6.38 21.44
CA TYR A 56 -0.79 7.63 20.67
C TYR A 56 -2.20 8.23 20.74
N SER A 57 -2.29 9.55 20.87
CA SER A 57 -3.57 10.26 20.86
C SER A 57 -4.16 10.33 19.45
N ASN A 58 -5.49 10.33 19.33
CA ASN A 58 -6.20 10.41 18.04
C ASN A 58 -5.73 11.60 17.18
N ARG A 59 -5.41 12.74 17.81
CA ARG A 59 -4.87 13.92 17.12
C ARG A 59 -3.52 13.64 16.46
N LYS A 60 -2.63 12.93 17.15
CA LYS A 60 -1.32 12.56 16.61
C LYS A 60 -1.45 11.54 15.49
N ILE A 61 -2.36 10.56 15.63
CA ILE A 61 -2.66 9.59 14.57
C ILE A 61 -3.19 10.29 13.32
N LEU A 62 -4.15 11.21 13.45
CA LEU A 62 -4.67 12.00 12.33
C LEU A 62 -3.58 12.87 11.67
N PHE A 63 -2.69 13.47 12.47
CA PHE A 63 -1.57 14.23 11.94
C PHE A 63 -0.62 13.35 11.12
N LEU A 64 -0.28 12.16 11.62
CA LEU A 64 0.56 11.20 10.92
C LEU A 64 -0.06 10.77 9.58
N TRP A 65 -1.35 10.48 9.54
CA TRP A 65 -2.05 10.20 8.29
C TRP A 65 -2.14 11.41 7.36
N GLY A 66 -2.24 12.62 7.90
CA GLY A 66 -2.12 13.85 7.12
C GLY A 66 -0.76 13.98 6.43
N VAL A 67 0.32 13.58 7.10
CA VAL A 67 1.66 13.51 6.49
C VAL A 67 1.69 12.50 5.35
N VAL A 68 1.15 11.28 5.55
CA VAL A 68 1.05 10.27 4.49
C VAL A 68 0.29 10.81 3.29
N LEU A 69 -0.88 11.42 3.51
CA LEU A 69 -1.69 12.03 2.45
C LEU A 69 -0.91 13.06 1.63
N VAL A 70 -0.18 13.96 2.30
CA VAL A 70 0.64 14.97 1.61
C VAL A 70 1.78 14.31 0.83
N LEU A 71 2.48 13.34 1.41
CA LEU A 71 3.55 12.62 0.73
C LEU A 71 3.05 11.86 -0.50
N SER A 72 1.91 11.18 -0.39
CA SER A 72 1.25 10.49 -1.51
C SER A 72 0.85 11.47 -2.62
N ALA A 73 0.23 12.60 -2.27
CA ALA A 73 -0.15 13.61 -3.26
C ALA A 73 1.08 14.18 -4.01
N LEU A 74 2.14 14.49 -3.28
CA LEU A 74 3.40 14.96 -3.89
C LEU A 74 4.04 13.88 -4.76
N SER A 75 4.05 12.63 -4.31
CA SER A 75 4.60 11.49 -5.05
C SER A 75 3.84 11.26 -6.35
N SER A 76 2.51 11.33 -6.31
CA SER A 76 1.66 11.24 -7.51
C SER A 76 1.91 12.40 -8.48
N LEU A 77 2.01 13.63 -7.97
CA LEU A 77 2.39 14.78 -8.80
C LEU A 77 3.76 14.58 -9.45
N THR A 78 4.75 14.06 -8.71
CA THR A 78 6.07 13.81 -9.28
C THR A 78 6.05 12.73 -10.35
N GLY A 79 5.27 11.66 -10.16
CA GLY A 79 5.09 10.63 -11.18
C GLY A 79 4.46 11.19 -12.45
N TYR A 80 3.44 12.03 -12.32
CA TYR A 80 2.81 12.69 -13.46
C TYR A 80 3.76 13.64 -14.20
N VAL A 81 4.50 14.50 -13.48
CA VAL A 81 5.30 15.56 -14.11
C VAL A 81 6.65 15.06 -14.63
N PHE A 82 7.31 14.16 -13.90
CA PHE A 82 8.72 13.82 -14.16
C PHE A 82 8.93 12.46 -14.81
N LEU A 83 7.93 11.59 -14.84
CA LEU A 83 8.03 10.26 -15.45
C LEU A 83 7.29 10.15 -16.79
N GLU A 84 6.96 11.29 -17.40
CA GLU A 84 6.49 11.32 -18.79
C GLU A 84 7.57 10.79 -19.75
N GLY A 85 7.24 9.73 -20.49
CA GLY A 85 8.18 9.03 -21.36
C GLY A 85 9.22 8.18 -20.62
N ALA A 86 9.02 7.90 -19.33
CA ALA A 86 9.84 6.93 -18.60
C ALA A 86 9.79 5.56 -19.28
N SER A 87 10.91 4.83 -19.24
CA SER A 87 10.95 3.47 -19.80
C SER A 87 10.13 2.50 -18.95
N ASP A 88 9.56 1.49 -19.59
CA ASP A 88 8.83 0.40 -18.91
C ASP A 88 9.67 -0.25 -17.80
N GLY A 89 10.99 -0.33 -18.00
CA GLY A 89 11.93 -0.84 -17.00
C GLY A 89 12.00 0.00 -15.73
N LEU A 90 11.91 1.33 -15.83
CA LEU A 90 11.90 2.21 -14.66
C LEU A 90 10.56 2.10 -13.90
N ILE A 91 9.44 2.05 -14.61
CA ILE A 91 8.11 1.87 -14.00
C ILE A 91 8.05 0.51 -13.29
N ALA A 92 8.53 -0.56 -13.94
CA ALA A 92 8.61 -1.89 -13.35
C ALA A 92 9.53 -1.93 -12.11
N PHE A 93 10.65 -1.19 -12.13
CA PHE A 93 11.53 -1.08 -10.96
C PHE A 93 10.85 -0.40 -9.77
N ILE A 94 10.12 0.70 -10.01
CA ILE A 94 9.36 1.41 -8.97
C ILE A 94 8.27 0.49 -8.39
N GLY A 95 7.53 -0.22 -9.26
CA GLY A 95 6.52 -1.20 -8.84
C GLY A 95 7.11 -2.37 -8.04
N ALA A 96 8.26 -2.91 -8.48
CA ALA A 96 8.95 -3.97 -7.76
C ALA A 96 9.47 -3.51 -6.39
N PHE A 97 9.93 -2.26 -6.29
CA PHE A 97 10.34 -1.65 -5.02
C PHE A 97 9.13 -1.50 -4.07
N ALA A 98 7.98 -1.04 -4.59
CA ALA A 98 6.71 -0.99 -3.84
C ALA A 98 6.33 -2.36 -3.28
N ALA A 99 6.29 -3.37 -4.15
CA ALA A 99 5.95 -4.74 -3.79
C ALA A 99 6.91 -5.32 -2.73
N GLY A 100 8.20 -4.99 -2.82
CA GLY A 100 9.18 -5.35 -1.79
C GLY A 100 8.89 -4.70 -0.44
N GLY A 101 8.48 -3.43 -0.43
CA GLY A 101 8.03 -2.71 0.77
C GLY A 101 6.83 -3.39 1.44
N VAL A 102 5.81 -3.73 0.67
CA VAL A 102 4.62 -4.46 1.16
C VAL A 102 5.03 -5.81 1.76
N ILE A 103 5.86 -6.61 1.07
CA ILE A 103 6.33 -7.90 1.59
C ILE A 103 7.10 -7.71 2.90
N ALA A 104 7.98 -6.72 2.98
CA ALA A 104 8.73 -6.42 4.20
C ALA A 104 7.79 -6.03 5.35
N MET A 105 6.77 -5.21 5.11
CA MET A 105 5.80 -4.81 6.13
C MET A 105 4.96 -6.00 6.61
N VAL A 106 4.43 -6.79 5.67
CA VAL A 106 3.59 -7.94 5.95
C VAL A 106 4.36 -8.96 6.78
N THR A 107 5.60 -9.26 6.42
CA THR A 107 6.44 -10.23 7.14
C THR A 107 6.93 -9.72 8.48
N ALA A 108 7.36 -8.46 8.57
CA ALA A 108 7.98 -7.93 9.78
C ALA A 108 6.97 -7.55 10.87
N ALA A 109 5.73 -7.20 10.52
CA ALA A 109 4.77 -6.67 11.47
C ALA A 109 3.35 -7.26 11.34
N MET A 110 2.76 -7.25 10.14
CA MET A 110 1.34 -7.62 10.01
C MET A 110 1.07 -9.10 10.26
N MET A 111 1.91 -10.01 9.75
CA MET A 111 1.78 -11.45 10.01
C MET A 111 1.95 -11.79 11.49
N PRO A 112 3.01 -11.32 12.20
CA PRO A 112 3.15 -11.51 13.64
C PRO A 112 1.94 -11.00 14.43
N GLU A 113 1.51 -9.75 14.21
CA GLU A 113 0.40 -9.14 14.95
C GLU A 113 -0.92 -9.87 14.68
N ALA A 114 -1.20 -10.20 13.41
CA ALA A 114 -2.39 -10.95 13.06
C ALA A 114 -2.39 -12.33 13.74
N TYR A 115 -1.26 -13.03 13.77
CA TYR A 115 -1.16 -14.33 14.44
C TYR A 115 -1.34 -14.23 15.96
N GLU A 116 -0.81 -13.18 16.59
CA GLU A 116 -1.00 -12.93 18.03
C GLU A 116 -2.48 -12.73 18.38
N GLU A 117 -3.25 -12.05 17.53
CA GLU A 117 -4.67 -11.76 17.80
C GLU A 117 -5.65 -12.85 17.30
N GLY A 118 -5.40 -13.42 16.13
CA GLY A 118 -6.29 -14.36 15.44
C GLY A 118 -5.85 -15.83 15.49
N GLY A 119 -4.65 -16.11 16.01
CA GLY A 119 -4.11 -17.46 16.13
C GLY A 119 -3.94 -18.18 14.80
N ALA A 120 -4.00 -19.52 14.83
CA ALA A 120 -3.75 -20.38 13.67
C ALA A 120 -4.73 -20.17 12.50
N ALA A 121 -5.93 -19.62 12.74
CA ALA A 121 -6.90 -19.33 11.69
C ALA A 121 -6.40 -18.29 10.69
N VAL A 122 -5.50 -17.39 11.09
CA VAL A 122 -4.95 -16.34 10.22
C VAL A 122 -4.18 -16.92 9.04
N GLY A 123 -3.38 -17.97 9.26
CA GLY A 123 -2.67 -18.66 8.18
C GLY A 123 -3.61 -19.25 7.14
N PHE A 124 -4.73 -19.84 7.59
CA PHE A 124 -5.76 -20.36 6.69
C PHE A 124 -6.44 -19.23 5.90
N ILE A 125 -6.85 -18.14 6.56
CA ILE A 125 -7.50 -16.99 5.89
C ILE A 125 -6.55 -16.34 4.87
N ALA A 126 -5.28 -16.14 5.23
CA ALA A 126 -4.27 -15.62 4.32
C ALA A 126 -4.07 -16.54 3.09
N SER A 127 -4.05 -17.86 3.29
CA SER A 127 -3.97 -18.84 2.21
C SER A 127 -5.19 -18.78 1.28
N VAL A 128 -6.40 -18.62 1.84
CA VAL A 128 -7.63 -18.44 1.07
C VAL A 128 -7.58 -17.14 0.25
N GLY A 129 -7.11 -16.04 0.85
CA GLY A 129 -6.92 -14.77 0.13
C GLY A 129 -5.98 -14.91 -1.07
N LEU A 130 -4.85 -15.61 -0.89
CA LEU A 130 -3.91 -15.91 -1.99
C LEU A 130 -4.57 -16.77 -3.09
N LEU A 131 -5.30 -17.82 -2.70
CA LEU A 131 -6.04 -18.66 -3.65
C LEU A 131 -7.06 -17.85 -4.45
N CYS A 132 -7.82 -16.96 -3.79
CA CYS A 132 -8.74 -16.06 -4.47
C CYS A 132 -8.02 -15.14 -5.47
N SER A 133 -6.88 -14.57 -5.09
CA SER A 133 -6.06 -13.74 -5.99
C SER A 133 -5.58 -14.51 -7.22
N LEU A 134 -5.14 -15.76 -7.04
CA LEU A 134 -4.69 -16.62 -8.15
C LEU A 134 -5.84 -16.97 -9.09
N ILE A 135 -7.01 -17.30 -8.53
CA ILE A 135 -8.22 -17.57 -9.32
C ILE A 135 -8.60 -16.34 -10.15
N LEU A 136 -8.62 -15.15 -9.54
CA LEU A 136 -8.94 -13.90 -10.23
C LEU A 136 -7.93 -13.58 -11.36
N THR A 137 -6.64 -13.85 -11.13
CA THR A 137 -5.60 -13.63 -12.14
C THR A 137 -5.78 -14.53 -13.36
N HIS A 138 -6.29 -15.75 -13.18
CA HIS A 138 -6.58 -16.66 -14.27
C HIS A 138 -7.81 -16.24 -15.12
N PHE A 139 -8.64 -15.33 -14.61
CA PHE A 139 -9.83 -14.82 -15.31
C PHE A 139 -9.60 -13.46 -16.02
N GLN A 140 -8.42 -12.85 -15.87
CA GLN A 140 -7.97 -11.69 -16.66
C GLN A 140 -7.19 -12.13 -17.90
#